data_AF-A0A0A0ETH2-F1
#
_entry.id   AF-A0A0A0ETH2-F1
#
_cell.length_a   1.000
_cell.length_b   1.000
_cell.length_c   1.000
_cell.angle_alpha   90.00
_cell.angle_beta   90.00
_cell.angle_gamma   90.00
#
_symmetry.space_group_name_H-M   'P 1'
#
loop_
_entity.id
_entity.type
_entity.pdbx_description
1 polymer ?
#
loop_
_entity_poly.entity_id
_entity_poly.type
_entity_poly.pdbx_seq_one_letter_code
_entity_poly.pdbx_strand_id
1 'polypeptide(L)'
;MNPEIELNLALILFIPWFSILAVLFWCFPRRPRNAARTAFDSISLIGATGAAFAGMHWSMLNADPSHGAMWKQVLATSVAYGLFLGVMTAALLLRWRWLRSAAG
;
A
#
# COMPACT_ATOMS: atom_id res chain seq x y z
N MET A 1 -23.54 -12.39 10.47
CA MET A 1 -22.88 -11.07 10.57
C MET A 1 -23.15 -10.34 9.26
N ASN A 2 -23.28 -9.01 9.25
CA ASN A 2 -23.61 -8.28 8.02
C ASN A 2 -22.42 -8.37 7.05
N PRO A 3 -22.59 -8.91 5.81
CA PRO A 3 -21.49 -9.09 4.86
C PRO A 3 -20.73 -7.79 4.54
N GLU A 4 -21.38 -6.63 4.67
CA GLU A 4 -20.74 -5.33 4.50
C GLU A 4 -19.73 -5.02 5.62
N ILE A 5 -20.02 -5.44 6.85
CA ILE A 5 -19.11 -5.24 8.00
C ILE A 5 -17.89 -6.14 7.83
N GLU A 6 -18.08 -7.38 7.37
CA GLU A 6 -17.00 -8.30 7.05
C GLU A 6 -16.10 -7.77 5.93
N LEU A 7 -16.66 -7.14 4.90
CA LEU A 7 -15.87 -6.52 3.84
C LEU A 7 -15.04 -5.34 4.36
N ASN A 8 -15.62 -4.53 5.24
CA ASN A 8 -15.00 -3.32 5.77
C ASN A 8 -14.01 -3.58 6.92
N LEU A 9 -14.08 -4.72 7.61
CA LEU A 9 -13.20 -5.03 8.75
C LEU A 9 -11.71 -4.97 8.37
N ALA A 10 -11.38 -5.55 7.22
CA ALA A 10 -10.03 -5.55 6.68
C ALA A 10 -9.55 -4.12 6.35
N LEU A 11 -10.42 -3.28 5.78
CA LEU A 11 -10.09 -1.87 5.51
C LEU A 11 -9.90 -1.10 6.82
N ILE A 12 -10.82 -1.25 7.77
CA ILE A 12 -10.78 -0.57 9.07
C ILE A 12 -9.48 -0.91 9.81
N LEU A 13 -9.01 -2.15 9.76
CA LEU A 13 -7.79 -2.57 10.44
C LEU A 13 -6.52 -2.06 9.75
N PHE A 14 -6.49 -2.04 8.42
CA PHE A 14 -5.27 -1.71 7.67
C PHE A 14 -5.13 -0.23 7.32
N ILE A 15 -6.22 0.55 7.30
CA ILE A 15 -6.17 2.00 7.05
C ILE A 15 -5.20 2.71 8.01
N PRO A 16 -5.29 2.54 9.35
CA PRO A 16 -4.37 3.21 10.27
C PRO A 16 -2.90 2.85 9.99
N TRP A 17 -2.64 1.58 9.71
CA TRP A 17 -1.29 1.08 9.45
C TRP A 17 -0.71 1.63 8.14
N PHE A 18 -1.48 1.59 7.05
CA PHE A 18 -1.08 2.17 5.77
C PHE A 18 -0.88 3.68 5.86
N SER A 19 -1.72 4.39 6.62
CA SER A 19 -1.53 5.82 6.86
C SER A 19 -0.22 6.10 7.58
N ILE A 20 0.13 5.32 8.61
CA ILE A 20 1.42 5.48 9.32
C ILE A 20 2.58 5.30 8.34
N LEU A 21 2.59 4.22 7.56
CA LEU A 21 3.66 3.96 6.59
C LEU A 21 3.75 5.04 5.52
N ALA A 22 2.61 5.49 4.98
CA ALA A 22 2.56 6.56 4.00
C ALA A 22 3.14 7.87 4.53
N VAL A 23 2.77 8.25 5.77
CA VAL A 23 3.31 9.43 6.44
C VAL A 23 4.82 9.27 6.68
N LEU A 24 5.28 8.11 7.13
CA LEU A 24 6.71 7.86 7.33
C LEU A 24 7.50 7.99 6.01
N PHE A 25 7.01 7.40 4.93
CA PHE A 25 7.62 7.49 3.61
C PHE A 25 7.68 8.93 3.08
N TRP A 26 6.63 9.72 3.34
CA TRP A 26 6.55 11.12 2.95
C TRP A 26 7.42 12.05 3.80
N CYS A 27 7.48 11.80 5.10
CA CYS A 27 8.24 12.62 6.05
C CYS A 27 9.75 12.40 5.93
N PHE A 28 10.19 11.19 5.56
CA PHE A 28 11.60 10.84 5.55
C PHE A 28 12.17 10.63 4.16
N PRO A 29 13.40 11.13 3.88
CA PRO A 29 14.21 12.05 4.70
C PRO A 29 13.71 13.50 4.69
N ARG A 30 13.76 14.22 5.84
CA ARG A 30 13.12 15.54 6.05
C ARG A 30 13.66 16.69 5.17
N ARG A 31 14.88 16.57 4.63
CA ARG A 31 15.51 17.53 3.71
C ARG A 31 16.40 16.78 2.68
N PRO A 32 16.64 17.32 1.47
CA PRO A 32 15.95 18.44 0.81
C PRO A 32 14.62 17.97 0.17
N ARG A 33 13.57 18.81 0.26
CA ARG A 33 12.25 18.57 -0.35
C ARG A 33 12.16 19.39 -1.66
N ASN A 34 12.59 18.79 -2.77
CA ASN A 34 12.44 19.41 -4.10
C ASN A 34 11.04 19.14 -4.67
N ALA A 35 10.53 20.00 -5.57
CA ALA A 35 9.21 19.83 -6.19
C ALA A 35 9.07 18.49 -6.93
N ALA A 36 10.13 18.07 -7.65
CA ALA A 36 10.18 16.77 -8.31
C ALA A 36 10.07 15.59 -7.33
N ARG A 37 10.64 15.72 -6.13
CA ARG A 37 10.54 14.71 -5.08
C ARG A 37 9.13 14.63 -4.51
N THR A 38 8.50 15.78 -4.25
CA THR A 38 7.11 15.81 -3.78
C THR A 38 6.16 15.16 -4.79
N ALA A 39 6.33 15.44 -6.08
CA ALA A 39 5.56 14.77 -7.14
C ALA A 39 5.80 13.26 -7.16
N PHE A 40 7.06 12.82 -7.08
CA PHE A 40 7.42 11.40 -7.02
C PHE A 40 6.81 10.69 -5.81
N ASP A 41 6.96 11.26 -4.62
CA ASP A 41 6.43 10.70 -3.37
C ASP A 41 4.89 10.64 -3.45
N SER A 42 4.21 11.64 -4.05
CA SER A 42 2.74 11.63 -4.24
C SER A 42 2.28 10.52 -5.15
N ILE A 43 2.90 10.40 -6.33
CA ILE A 43 2.56 9.36 -7.31
C ILE A 43 2.81 7.97 -6.71
N SER A 44 3.90 7.81 -5.95
CA SER A 44 4.21 6.55 -5.27
C SER A 44 3.16 6.17 -4.23
N LEU A 45 2.69 7.13 -3.42
CA LEU A 45 1.65 6.87 -2.42
C LEU A 45 0.30 6.58 -3.05
N ILE A 46 -0.08 7.32 -4.11
CA ILE A 46 -1.31 7.06 -4.87
C ILE A 46 -1.23 5.67 -5.51
N GLY A 47 -0.09 5.32 -6.11
CA GLY A 47 0.14 4.02 -6.71
C GLY A 47 0.08 2.87 -5.69
N ALA A 48 0.71 3.03 -4.53
CA ALA A 48 0.68 2.02 -3.47
C ALA A 48 -0.74 1.82 -2.94
N THR A 49 -1.47 2.91 -2.73
CA THR A 49 -2.87 2.86 -2.26
C THR A 49 -3.79 2.22 -3.30
N GLY A 50 -3.63 2.60 -4.57
CA GLY A 50 -4.38 2.02 -5.69
C GLY A 50 -4.09 0.53 -5.87
N ALA A 51 -2.83 0.11 -5.76
CA ALA A 51 -2.44 -1.28 -5.84
C ALA A 51 -3.02 -2.11 -4.69
N ALA A 52 -3.00 -1.58 -3.46
CA ALA A 52 -3.61 -2.23 -2.30
C ALA A 52 -5.12 -2.42 -2.50
N PHE A 53 -5.82 -1.37 -2.97
CA PHE A 53 -7.26 -1.40 -3.24
C PHE A 53 -7.60 -2.40 -4.36
N ALA A 54 -6.87 -2.37 -5.46
CA ALA A 54 -7.06 -3.30 -6.57
C ALA A 54 -6.81 -4.76 -6.15
N GLY A 55 -5.74 -5.02 -5.40
CA GLY A 55 -5.43 -6.36 -4.88
C GLY A 55 -6.47 -6.87 -3.91
N MET A 56 -7.02 -6.00 -3.08
CA MET A 56 -8.12 -6.33 -2.16
C MET A 56 -9.37 -6.77 -2.94
N HIS A 57 -9.81 -5.95 -3.90
CA HIS A 57 -10.97 -6.26 -4.74
C HIS A 57 -10.77 -7.54 -5.56
N TRP A 58 -9.60 -7.69 -6.17
CA TRP A 58 -9.25 -8.88 -6.92
C TRP A 58 -9.31 -10.13 -6.04
N SER A 59 -8.74 -10.07 -4.84
CA SER A 59 -8.75 -11.20 -3.90
C SER A 59 -10.14 -11.58 -3.43
N MET A 60 -11.01 -10.60 -3.15
CA MET A 60 -12.39 -10.86 -2.74
C MET A 60 -13.20 -11.56 -3.85
N LEU A 61 -12.93 -11.23 -5.12
CA LEU A 61 -13.59 -11.84 -6.28
C LEU A 61 -13.03 -13.23 -6.62
N ASN A 62 -11.74 -13.47 -6.39
CA ASN A 62 -11.04 -14.70 -6.80
C ASN A 62 -10.80 -15.69 -5.64
N ALA A 63 -11.14 -15.34 -4.40
CA ALA A 63 -10.94 -16.22 -3.26
C ALA A 63 -11.82 -17.47 -3.36
N ASP A 64 -11.18 -18.63 -3.22
CA ASP A 64 -11.82 -19.95 -3.23
C ASP A 64 -12.89 -20.05 -2.11
N PRO A 65 -14.17 -20.30 -2.45
CA PRO A 65 -15.24 -20.44 -1.48
C PRO A 65 -15.11 -21.66 -0.56
N SER A 66 -14.32 -22.66 -0.95
CA SER A 66 -14.24 -23.95 -0.24
C SER A 66 -13.51 -23.88 1.11
N HIS A 67 -12.70 -22.83 1.34
CA HIS A 67 -11.84 -22.69 2.52
C HIS A 67 -12.48 -21.87 3.67
N GLY A 68 -13.81 -21.65 3.61
CA GLY A 68 -14.58 -20.95 4.65
C GLY A 68 -14.67 -19.43 4.43
N ALA A 69 -15.68 -18.80 5.02
CA ALA A 69 -16.05 -17.39 4.76
C ALA A 69 -14.91 -16.40 5.08
N MET A 70 -14.09 -16.68 6.08
CA MET A 70 -12.99 -15.80 6.52
C MET A 70 -11.78 -15.81 5.56
N TRP A 71 -11.64 -16.85 4.72
CA TRP A 71 -10.49 -16.98 3.80
C TRP A 71 -10.38 -15.80 2.83
N LYS A 72 -11.52 -15.28 2.37
CA LYS A 72 -11.55 -14.12 1.46
C LYS A 72 -10.90 -12.90 2.08
N GLN A 73 -11.16 -12.66 3.38
CA GLN A 73 -10.56 -11.54 4.11
C GLN A 73 -9.07 -11.73 4.33
N VAL A 74 -8.63 -12.96 4.67
CA VAL A 74 -7.22 -13.28 4.87
C VAL A 74 -6.43 -13.08 3.56
N LEU A 75 -6.95 -13.59 2.44
CA LEU A 75 -6.33 -13.40 1.14
C LEU A 75 -6.29 -11.92 0.76
N ALA A 76 -7.43 -11.23 0.87
CA ALA A 76 -7.53 -9.82 0.48
C ALA A 76 -6.61 -8.90 1.29
N THR A 77 -6.52 -9.11 2.60
CA THR A 77 -5.60 -8.37 3.46
C THR A 77 -4.14 -8.68 3.12
N SER A 78 -3.79 -9.96 2.95
CA SER A 78 -2.41 -10.38 2.64
C SER A 78 -1.94 -9.81 1.29
N VAL A 79 -2.78 -9.88 0.26
CA VAL A 79 -2.47 -9.37 -1.08
C VAL A 79 -2.40 -7.85 -1.07
N ALA A 80 -3.37 -7.16 -0.47
CA ALA A 80 -3.35 -5.70 -0.37
C ALA A 80 -2.09 -5.22 0.37
N TYR A 81 -1.73 -5.89 1.47
CA TYR A 81 -0.54 -5.61 2.24
C TYR A 81 0.75 -5.81 1.43
N GLY A 82 0.87 -6.95 0.77
CA GLY A 82 2.03 -7.28 -0.07
C GLY A 82 2.21 -6.29 -1.21
N LEU A 83 1.12 -5.89 -1.89
CA LEU A 83 1.18 -4.90 -2.97
C LEU A 83 1.55 -3.51 -2.46
N PHE A 84 0.95 -3.06 -1.36
CA PHE A 84 1.26 -1.78 -0.74
C PHE A 84 2.75 -1.70 -0.38
N LEU A 85 3.25 -2.69 0.36
CA LEU A 85 4.66 -2.76 0.74
C LEU A 85 5.59 -2.92 -0.47
N GLY A 86 5.21 -3.72 -1.46
CA GLY A 86 5.99 -3.93 -2.68
C GLY A 86 6.18 -2.61 -3.45
N VAL A 87 5.11 -1.86 -3.67
CA VAL A 87 5.18 -0.55 -4.34
C VAL A 87 5.97 0.45 -3.52
N MET A 88 5.73 0.54 -2.21
CA MET A 88 6.50 1.43 -1.33
C MET A 88 7.99 1.10 -1.31
N THR A 89 8.33 -0.18 -1.27
CA THR A 89 9.73 -0.64 -1.28
C THR A 89 10.39 -0.31 -2.62
N ALA A 90 9.72 -0.56 -3.74
CA ALA A 90 10.20 -0.19 -5.06
C ALA A 90 10.42 1.32 -5.18
N ALA A 91 9.48 2.13 -4.70
CA ALA A 91 9.58 3.58 -4.67
C ALA A 91 10.75 4.05 -3.79
N LEU A 92 10.95 3.44 -2.62
CA LEU A 92 12.10 3.72 -1.75
C LEU A 92 13.43 3.43 -2.45
N LEU A 93 13.56 2.28 -3.09
CA LEU A 93 14.77 1.89 -3.82
C LEU A 93 15.04 2.83 -4.99
N LEU A 94 14.02 3.17 -5.77
CA LEU A 94 14.15 4.10 -6.90
C LEU A 94 14.55 5.50 -6.43
N ARG A 95 13.91 5.99 -5.36
CA ARG A 95 14.27 7.27 -4.73
C ARG A 95 15.71 7.27 -4.21
N TRP A 96 16.15 6.17 -3.60
CA TRP A 96 17.51 6.05 -3.09
C TRP A 96 18.56 6.03 -4.20
N ARG A 97 18.29 5.31 -5.31
CA ARG A 97 19.15 5.32 -6.49
C ARG A 97 19.23 6.72 -7.10
N TRP A 98 18.11 7.41 -7.23
CA TRP A 98 18.06 8.78 -7.75
C TRP A 98 18.86 9.77 -6.88
N LEU A 99 18.70 9.73 -5.55
CA LEU A 99 19.45 10.60 -4.64
C LEU A 99 20.96 10.31 -4.65
N ARG A 100 21.37 9.04 -4.82
CA ARG A 100 22.78 8.66 -4.98
C ARG A 100 23.36 9.17 -6.29
N SER A 101 22.64 9.04 -7.40
CA SER A 101 23.08 9.54 -8.71
C SER A 101 23.17 11.06 -8.78
N ALA A 102 22.42 11.79 -7.95
CA ALA A 102 22.49 13.25 -7.88
C ALA A 102 23.67 13.78 -7.02
N ALA A 103 24.41 12.90 -6.34
CA ALA A 103 25.48 13.26 -5.40
C ALA A 103 26.89 12.92 -5.91
N GLY A 104 27.03 12.33 -7.09
CA GLY A 104 28.31 12.03 -7.76
C GLY A 104 28.41 12.77 -9.08
#